data_AF-A0A2G9T972-F1
#
_entry.id   AF-A0A2G9T972-F1
#
_cell.length_a   1.000
_cell.length_b   1.000
_cell.length_c   1.000
_cell.angle_alpha   90.00
_cell.angle_beta   90.00
_cell.angle_gamma   90.00
#
_symmetry.space_group_name_H-M   'P 1'
#
loop_
_entity.id
_entity.type
_entity.pdbx_description
1 polymer ?
#
loop_
_entity_poly.entity_id
_entity_poly.type
_entity_poly.pdbx_seq_one_letter_code
_entity_poly.pdbx_strand_id
1 'polypeptide(L)'
;ESAATLEKLSILKAWAEVYVTAIAQETDTNENRKETGDDEDINVLGASESLLSLVRPELDSLVCYWLAALRDSALLSLPAQFSDQMPSSGGAFYKAESAE
;
A
#
# COMPACT_ATOMS: atom_id res chain seq x y z
N GLU A 1 13.49 14.98 10.17
CA GLU A 1 12.25 14.19 10.03
C GLU A 1 11.97 13.42 11.33
N SER A 2 10.72 13.33 11.78
CA SER A 2 10.38 12.75 13.09
C SER A 2 10.25 11.22 13.02
N ALA A 3 10.66 10.51 14.08
CA ALA A 3 10.52 9.04 14.17
C ALA A 3 9.09 8.53 13.88
N ALA A 4 8.07 9.29 14.31
CA ALA A 4 6.66 8.99 14.06
C ALA A 4 6.26 9.04 12.57
N THR A 5 6.92 9.86 11.75
CA THR A 5 6.68 9.89 10.29
C THR A 5 7.19 8.61 9.66
N LEU A 6 8.42 8.23 9.97
CA LEU A 6 9.04 7.02 9.44
C LEU A 6 8.27 5.77 9.85
N GLU A 7 7.76 5.72 11.08
CA GLU A 7 6.89 4.65 11.55
C GLU A 7 5.64 4.52 10.67
N LYS A 8 4.91 5.62 10.46
CA LYS A 8 3.70 5.62 9.61
C LYS A 8 3.98 5.20 8.17
N LEU A 9 5.06 5.72 7.57
CA LEU A 9 5.46 5.35 6.21
C LEU A 9 5.88 3.88 6.11
N SER A 10 6.55 3.36 7.14
CA SER A 10 6.95 1.95 7.21
C SER A 10 5.72 1.03 7.31
N ILE A 11 4.72 1.41 8.10
CA ILE A 11 3.44 0.69 8.17
C ILE A 11 2.76 0.68 6.80
N LEU A 12 2.67 1.82 6.13
CA LEU A 12 2.05 1.90 4.80
C LEU A 12 2.78 1.05 3.76
N LYS A 13 4.11 1.02 3.81
CA LYS A 13 4.93 0.15 2.96
C LYS A 13 4.64 -1.33 3.23
N ALA A 14 4.58 -1.73 4.50
CA ALA A 14 4.27 -3.12 4.86
C ALA A 14 2.89 -3.55 4.34
N TRP A 15 1.87 -2.69 4.49
CA TRP A 15 0.54 -2.96 3.93
C TRP A 15 0.55 -3.11 2.41
N ALA A 16 1.33 -2.30 1.70
CA ALA A 16 1.46 -2.40 0.24
C ALA A 16 2.10 -3.74 -0.17
N GLU A 17 3.16 -4.17 0.52
CA GLU A 17 3.82 -5.46 0.29
C GLU A 17 2.87 -6.64 0.52
N VAL A 18 2.06 -6.58 1.60
CA VAL A 18 1.04 -7.58 1.89
C VAL A 18 -0.01 -7.62 0.79
N TYR A 19 -0.50 -6.46 0.32
CA TYR A 19 -1.49 -6.41 -0.76
C TYR A 19 -0.95 -7.02 -2.06
N VAL A 20 0.26 -6.67 -2.47
CA VAL A 20 0.90 -7.21 -3.69
C VAL A 20 1.07 -8.73 -3.57
N THR A 21 1.55 -9.21 -2.43
CA THR A 21 1.75 -10.64 -2.18
C THR A 21 0.41 -11.39 -2.17
N ALA A 22 -0.62 -10.80 -1.56
CA ALA A 22 -1.95 -11.38 -1.50
C ALA A 22 -2.59 -11.51 -2.89
N ILE A 23 -2.44 -10.50 -3.76
CA ILE A 23 -2.90 -10.54 -5.15
C ILE A 23 -2.15 -11.61 -5.94
N ALA A 24 -0.82 -11.70 -5.82
CA ALA A 24 -0.03 -12.74 -6.48
C ALA A 24 -0.46 -14.15 -6.04
N GLN A 25 -0.72 -14.34 -4.75
CA GLN A 25 -1.23 -15.61 -4.23
C GLN A 25 -2.62 -15.96 -4.78
N GLU A 26 -3.52 -14.97 -4.91
CA GLU A 26 -4.85 -15.18 -5.50
C GLU A 26 -4.76 -15.55 -6.99
N THR A 27 -3.85 -14.92 -7.74
CA THR A 27 -3.63 -15.27 -9.16
C THR A 27 -3.09 -16.68 -9.32
N ASP A 28 -2.08 -17.06 -8.54
CA ASP A 28 -1.46 -18.39 -8.59
C ASP A 28 -2.45 -19.50 -8.20
N THR A 29 -3.30 -19.22 -7.21
CA THR A 29 -4.36 -20.16 -6.77
C THR A 29 -5.41 -20.34 -7.86
N ASN A 30 -5.80 -19.26 -8.54
CA ASN A 30 -6.81 -19.31 -9.60
C ASN A 30 -6.29 -19.98 -10.88
N GLU A 31 -5.02 -19.80 -11.22
CA GLU A 31 -4.38 -20.48 -12.35
C GLU A 31 -4.27 -22.00 -12.12
N ASN A 32 -3.77 -22.43 -10.96
CA ASN A 32 -3.74 -23.86 -10.60
C ASN A 32 -5.13 -24.52 -10.62
N ARG A 33 -6.18 -23.77 -10.26
CA ARG A 33 -7.57 -24.25 -10.28
C ARG A 33 -8.15 -24.42 -11.69
N LYS A 34 -7.60 -23.72 -12.70
CA LYS A 34 -8.00 -23.88 -14.10
C LYS A 34 -7.31 -25.06 -14.78
N GLU A 35 -6.11 -25.44 -14.33
CA GLU A 35 -5.34 -26.56 -14.90
C GLU A 35 -5.78 -27.92 -14.33
N THR A 36 -6.28 -27.93 -13.10
CA THR A 36 -6.76 -29.13 -12.40
C THR A 36 -8.29 -29.24 -12.53
N GLY A 37 -8.77 -29.70 -13.68
CA GLY A 37 -10.21 -29.93 -13.90
C GLY A 37 -10.75 -31.00 -12.95
N ASP A 38 -11.75 -30.64 -12.14
CA ASP A 38 -12.50 -31.48 -11.19
C ASP A 38 -11.67 -32.25 -10.14
N ASP A 39 -11.61 -31.70 -8.91
CA ASP A 39 -11.71 -32.56 -7.72
C ASP A 39 -12.38 -31.77 -6.58
N GLU A 40 -13.64 -32.12 -6.29
CA GLU A 40 -14.54 -31.44 -5.35
C GLU A 40 -14.07 -31.51 -3.87
N ASP A 41 -12.98 -32.25 -3.58
CA ASP A 41 -12.46 -32.46 -2.21
C ASP A 41 -11.37 -31.47 -1.74
N ILE A 42 -10.81 -30.63 -2.63
CA ILE A 42 -9.81 -29.59 -2.26
C ILE A 42 -10.47 -28.26 -1.79
N ASN A 43 -11.79 -28.16 -1.88
CA ASN A 43 -12.53 -26.94 -1.53
C ASN A 43 -12.45 -26.58 -0.03
N VAL A 44 -11.99 -27.50 0.83
CA VAL A 44 -11.86 -27.26 2.28
C VAL A 44 -10.54 -26.57 2.66
N LEU A 45 -9.50 -26.64 1.83
CA LEU A 45 -8.19 -26.01 2.12
C LEU A 45 -8.02 -24.63 1.46
N GLY A 46 -8.68 -24.40 0.31
CA GLY A 46 -8.74 -23.08 -0.36
C GLY A 46 -9.70 -22.08 0.30
N ALA A 47 -10.49 -22.53 1.27
CA ALA A 47 -11.29 -21.69 2.17
C ALA A 47 -10.49 -21.20 3.40
N SER A 48 -9.18 -21.46 3.44
CA SER A 48 -8.29 -20.75 4.36
C SER A 48 -8.34 -19.26 4.01
N GLU A 49 -8.57 -18.44 5.02
CA GLU A 49 -8.79 -16.99 4.92
C GLU A 49 -7.70 -16.35 4.05
N SER A 50 -8.02 -16.01 2.80
CA SER A 50 -7.06 -15.42 1.86
C SER A 50 -6.50 -14.13 2.46
N LEU A 51 -5.20 -13.87 2.33
CA LEU A 51 -4.58 -12.61 2.78
C LEU A 51 -5.33 -11.38 2.23
N LEU A 52 -5.95 -11.48 1.06
CA LEU A 52 -6.80 -10.43 0.50
C LEU A 52 -8.04 -10.12 1.33
N SER A 53 -8.63 -11.12 2.01
CA SER A 53 -9.77 -10.91 2.89
C SER A 53 -9.43 -10.05 4.13
N LEU A 54 -8.16 -10.06 4.56
CA LEU A 54 -7.63 -9.20 5.62
C LEU A 54 -7.36 -7.77 5.14
N VAL A 55 -6.95 -7.60 3.87
CA VAL A 55 -6.61 -6.28 3.31
C VAL A 55 -7.83 -5.53 2.76
N ARG A 56 -8.79 -6.24 2.16
CA ARG A 56 -9.98 -5.64 1.52
C ARG A 56 -10.75 -4.64 2.41
N PRO A 57 -10.99 -4.91 3.71
CA PRO A 57 -11.73 -3.97 4.57
C PRO A 57 -11.00 -2.64 4.78
N GLU A 58 -9.66 -2.64 4.76
CA GLU A 58 -8.83 -1.45 5.01
C GLU A 58 -8.38 -0.76 3.72
N LEU A 59 -8.67 -1.35 2.55
CA LEU A 59 -8.11 -0.93 1.28
C LEU A 59 -8.49 0.51 0.90
N ASP A 60 -9.74 0.92 1.15
CA ASP A 60 -10.20 2.29 0.86
C ASP A 60 -9.38 3.34 1.63
N SER A 61 -9.08 3.05 2.90
CA SER A 61 -8.24 3.90 3.74
C SER A 61 -6.78 3.87 3.27
N LEU A 62 -6.24 2.67 3.00
CA LEU A 62 -4.86 2.49 2.56
C LEU A 62 -4.57 3.22 1.25
N VAL A 63 -5.48 3.18 0.28
CA VAL A 63 -5.35 3.90 -1.00
C VAL A 63 -5.23 5.40 -0.77
N CYS A 64 -6.08 5.97 0.11
CA CYS A 64 -6.00 7.39 0.45
C CYS A 64 -4.63 7.75 1.05
N TYR A 65 -4.11 6.92 1.96
CA TYR A 65 -2.81 7.17 2.60
C TYR A 65 -1.63 6.97 1.65
N TRP A 66 -1.66 5.95 0.79
CA TRP A 66 -0.62 5.74 -0.23
C TRP A 66 -0.57 6.90 -1.22
N LEU A 67 -1.72 7.37 -1.71
CA LEU A 67 -1.79 8.53 -2.59
C LEU A 67 -1.24 9.79 -1.92
N ALA A 68 -1.56 10.00 -0.63
CA ALA A 68 -1.02 11.12 0.13
C ALA A 68 0.51 11.02 0.28
N ALA A 69 1.05 9.84 0.58
CA ALA A 69 2.49 9.60 0.67
C ALA A 69 3.21 9.81 -0.67
N LEU A 70 2.62 9.36 -1.78
CA LEU A 70 3.15 9.57 -3.14
C LEU A 70 3.15 11.04 -3.53
N ARG A 71 2.09 11.78 -3.21
CA ARG A 71 2.00 13.23 -3.47
C ARG A 71 3.09 13.97 -2.70
N ASP A 72 3.26 13.65 -1.43
CA ASP A 72 4.27 14.26 -0.58
C ASP A 72 5.68 13.97 -1.11
N SER A 73 5.96 12.72 -1.50
CA SER A 73 7.23 12.33 -2.12
C SER A 73 7.50 13.08 -3.43
N ALA A 74 6.47 13.23 -4.27
CA ALA A 74 6.59 13.97 -5.53
C ALA A 74 6.93 15.45 -5.30
N LEU A 75 6.30 16.10 -4.32
CA LEU A 75 6.57 17.49 -3.96
C LEU A 75 8.00 17.66 -3.41
N LEU A 76 8.42 16.77 -2.52
CA LEU A 76 9.77 16.79 -1.94
C LEU A 76 10.88 16.47 -2.95
N SER A 77 10.53 15.77 -4.05
CA SER A 77 11.45 15.45 -5.13
C SER A 77 11.55 16.57 -6.18
N LEU A 78 10.80 17.67 -6.02
CA LEU A 78 10.85 18.77 -6.98
C LEU A 78 12.19 19.50 -6.92
N PRO A 79 12.70 19.96 -8.08
CA PRO A 79 13.84 20.89 -8.12
C PRO A 79 13.60 22.15 -7.28
N ALA A 80 14.65 22.70 -6.67
CA ALA A 80 14.58 23.88 -5.79
C ALA A 80 13.91 25.12 -6.42
N GLN A 81 13.93 25.24 -7.74
CA GLN A 81 13.22 26.26 -8.52
C GLN A 81 11.68 26.18 -8.46
N PHE A 82 11.12 25.12 -7.87
CA PHE A 82 9.69 24.94 -7.63
C PHE A 82 9.34 24.89 -6.13
N SER A 83 10.24 25.34 -5.26
CA SER A 83 10.00 25.42 -3.81
C SER A 83 8.77 26.27 -3.46
N ASP A 84 8.43 27.27 -4.27
CA ASP A 84 7.21 28.08 -4.12
C ASP A 84 5.89 27.28 -4.28
N GLN A 85 5.94 26.06 -4.83
CA GLN A 85 4.76 25.18 -4.95
C GLN A 85 4.50 24.38 -3.67
N MET A 86 5.41 24.45 -2.69
CA MET A 86 5.28 23.72 -1.43
C MET A 86 4.19 24.33 -0.55
N PRO A 87 3.19 23.55 -0.13
CA PRO A 87 2.20 24.00 0.85
C PRO A 87 2.87 24.47 2.15
N SER A 88 2.53 25.68 2.60
CA SER A 88 3.06 26.28 3.84
C SER A 88 2.65 25.52 5.11
N SER A 89 1.58 24.71 5.04
CA SER A 89 1.14 23.82 6.11
C SER A 89 1.90 22.48 6.17
N GLY A 90 2.72 22.17 5.17
CA GLY A 90 3.28 20.83 4.96
C GLY A 90 2.29 19.85 4.31
N GLY A 91 2.74 18.60 4.18
CA GLY A 91 1.97 17.49 3.62
C GLY A 91 1.37 16.58 4.68
N ALA A 92 0.90 15.41 4.25
CA ALA A 92 0.37 14.39 5.15
C ALA A 92 1.46 13.71 6.00
N PHE A 93 2.66 13.57 5.45
CA PHE A 93 3.80 12.87 6.07
C PHE A 93 5.03 13.76 6.26
N TYR A 94 5.07 14.97 5.72
CA TYR A 94 6.15 15.92 5.98
C TYR A 94 5.62 17.22 6.54
N LYS A 95 6.45 17.91 7.33
CA LYS A 95 6.15 19.26 7.80
C LYS A 95 6.93 20.27 6.97
N ALA A 96 6.33 21.44 6.70
CA ALA A 96 6.98 22.52 5.95
C ALA A 96 8.32 22.94 6.59
N GLU A 97 8.38 22.96 7.93
CA GLU A 97 9.59 23.28 8.72
C GLU A 97 10.75 22.26 8.56
N SER A 98 10.50 21.10 7.95
CA SER A 98 11.51 20.05 7.69
C SER A 98 11.87 19.92 6.22
N ALA A 99 11.26 20.72 5.34
CA ALA A 99 11.50 20.68 3.90
C ALA A 99 12.44 21.80 3.40
N GLU A 100 12.99 22.59 4.34
CA GLU A 100 14.00 23.62 4.12
C GLU A 100 15.41 23.12 4.51
#